data_AF-A0A813HWH4-F1
#
_entry.id   AF-A0A813HWH4-F1
#
_cell.length_a   1.000
_cell.length_b   1.000
_cell.length_c   1.000
_cell.angle_alpha   90.00
_cell.angle_beta   90.00
_cell.angle_gamma   90.00
#
_symmetry.space_group_name_H-M   'P 1'
#
loop_
_entity.id
_entity.type
_entity.pdbx_description
1 polymer ?
#
loop_
_entity_poly.entity_id
_entity_poly.type
_entity_poly.pdbx_seq_one_letter_code
_entity_poly.pdbx_strand_id
1 'polypeptide(L)'
;MKVGLSLPRLVSPVAFAVLAFAGLPVPAAAVLAVILPSLTLELSVSWKTAVVVAGAAVVGQLAFDNQLACLGGSMLRDFCRSRFGTLVYRSPLGQIWSFADQASPLQPLPRLLPRQVTMIRTARFSGERLKVVGQLELESHLPPPASPTLVLEPSVRYQTFLGFGGSFTESSADLLLQMKPVQQEMILEAYFNKETGLAYNWGRLHIGSCDFSKGNWSCLAEPGDTALQSFSIDRYQHAMLPMIRRAEKLAGHPLSLIASPWSPPAWMKDTGSMLTGGTLLPQFRAAWAQHYVRFAQAFKDEGVPLWGFTVQNEPHASTPWENCLYSAEAERDFVRDHLGPALEASELGLKLLIWDHNRDDMFARAHAIYSDPEAAKYVWGIGYHWYGDPRYEAWPAREGMLLHENLRKVHELRPDKHIIMTEACQEFGPRIGSWKLGERYAEAIIKDLDGWLEAWVDWNLILDESGGPNHVNNLVSAPIIADTARGSILFLSSYYYIGHFSRYIKPGAQRISAASNRDGLEVTGFANPDGSVVAVVLNQGDYPVDFWLQINGQSAKTEALAHSISTFIVADAAARVDT
;
A
#
# COMPACT_ATOMS: atom_id res chain seq x y z
N MET A 1 57.58 23.67 -33.38
CA MET A 1 57.30 25.00 -32.81
C MET A 1 56.78 24.77 -31.39
N LYS A 2 57.55 25.12 -30.36
CA LYS A 2 57.14 24.98 -28.95
C LYS A 2 56.35 26.23 -28.56
N VAL A 3 55.11 26.05 -28.10
CA VAL A 3 54.40 27.09 -27.35
C VAL A 3 54.25 26.54 -25.93
N GLY A 4 54.95 27.18 -24.99
CA GLY A 4 54.82 26.91 -23.56
C GLY A 4 53.80 27.86 -22.96
N LEU A 5 52.89 27.32 -22.14
CA LEU A 5 52.06 28.07 -21.23
C LEU A 5 52.34 27.54 -19.82
N SER A 6 52.95 28.37 -18.99
CA SER A 6 53.11 28.13 -17.56
C SER A 6 51.85 28.58 -16.84
N LEU A 7 51.25 27.71 -16.02
CA LEU A 7 50.24 28.09 -15.02
C LEU A 7 50.83 27.87 -13.63
N PRO A 8 50.62 28.82 -12.68
CA PRO A 8 51.15 28.71 -11.33
C PRO A 8 50.38 27.66 -10.52
N ARG A 9 51.08 27.06 -9.54
CA ARG A 9 50.57 26.02 -8.64
C ARG A 9 49.21 26.39 -8.05
N LEU A 10 48.17 25.66 -8.45
CA LEU A 10 46.92 25.55 -7.72
C LEU A 10 46.93 24.22 -6.96
N VAL A 11 46.74 24.32 -5.65
CA VAL A 11 46.59 23.22 -4.70
C VAL A 11 45.18 22.63 -4.88
N SER A 12 45.08 21.30 -4.94
CA SER A 12 43.86 20.47 -5.06
C SER A 12 43.33 20.20 -6.49
N PRO A 13 43.18 18.92 -6.92
CA PRO A 13 42.76 18.59 -8.27
C PRO A 13 41.30 18.13 -8.32
N VAL A 14 40.39 19.00 -8.77
CA VAL A 14 39.25 18.56 -9.59
C VAL A 14 39.04 19.61 -10.68
N ALA A 15 39.53 19.33 -11.88
CA ALA A 15 39.15 20.05 -13.10
C ALA A 15 39.05 19.03 -14.24
N PHE A 16 37.83 18.85 -14.76
CA PHE A 16 37.57 18.08 -15.97
C PHE A 16 37.81 18.96 -17.19
N ALA A 17 38.50 18.42 -18.20
CA ALA A 17 38.52 18.99 -19.55
C ALA A 17 38.20 17.87 -20.56
N VAL A 18 37.10 18.03 -21.30
CA VAL A 18 36.73 17.20 -22.45
C VAL A 18 37.14 17.93 -23.71
N LEU A 19 38.04 17.35 -24.50
CA LEU A 19 38.33 17.80 -25.87
C LEU A 19 37.68 16.83 -26.85
N ALA A 20 36.63 17.29 -27.53
CA ALA A 20 36.03 16.63 -28.66
C ALA A 20 36.85 16.94 -29.93
N PHE A 21 37.23 15.91 -30.68
CA PHE A 21 37.67 16.07 -32.07
C PHE A 21 36.58 15.50 -32.99
N ALA A 22 35.93 16.40 -33.73
CA ALA A 22 35.08 16.07 -34.86
C ALA A 22 35.93 16.03 -36.14
N GLY A 23 35.79 14.95 -36.92
CA GLY A 23 36.14 14.88 -38.34
C GLY A 23 37.63 14.87 -38.72
N LEU A 24 38.15 13.67 -39.05
CA LEU A 24 39.06 13.35 -40.18
C LEU A 24 39.58 11.88 -40.05
N PRO A 25 39.90 11.17 -41.15
CA PRO A 25 40.31 9.77 -41.11
C PRO A 25 41.84 9.63 -41.02
N VAL A 26 42.37 8.99 -39.98
CA VAL A 26 43.81 8.66 -39.84
C VAL A 26 43.96 7.25 -39.23
N PRO A 27 44.93 6.41 -39.68
CA PRO A 27 44.95 4.99 -39.39
C PRO A 27 45.52 4.63 -38.01
N ALA A 28 45.19 3.41 -37.60
CA ALA A 28 45.45 2.75 -36.32
C ALA A 28 46.83 3.05 -35.68
N ALA A 29 46.77 3.69 -34.50
CA ALA A 29 47.51 3.40 -33.27
C ALA A 29 47.69 4.71 -32.48
N ALA A 30 46.95 4.88 -31.39
CA ALA A 30 47.24 5.90 -30.39
C ALA A 30 47.68 5.19 -29.11
N VAL A 31 48.96 5.32 -28.76
CA VAL A 31 49.47 4.92 -27.44
C VAL A 31 49.37 6.14 -26.54
N LEU A 32 48.50 6.11 -25.54
CA LEU A 32 48.48 7.12 -24.48
C LEU A 32 49.40 6.63 -23.35
N ALA A 33 50.62 7.13 -23.29
CA ALA A 33 51.53 6.87 -22.17
C ALA A 33 51.27 7.90 -21.05
N VAL A 34 50.72 7.45 -19.92
CA VAL A 34 50.73 8.22 -18.68
C VAL A 34 51.98 7.84 -17.89
N ILE A 35 52.91 8.78 -17.74
CA ILE A 35 54.10 8.60 -16.91
C ILE A 35 53.75 9.00 -15.47
N LEU A 36 53.63 8.01 -14.59
CA LEU A 36 53.80 8.16 -13.14
C LEU A 36 55.04 7.34 -12.72
N PRO A 37 55.77 7.74 -11.66
CA PRO A 37 57.17 7.33 -11.49
C PRO A 37 57.46 5.86 -11.18
N SER A 38 56.46 4.96 -11.17
CA SER A 38 56.71 3.56 -10.78
C SER A 38 55.67 2.53 -11.24
N LEU A 39 54.92 2.77 -12.33
CA LEU A 39 54.14 1.70 -12.97
C LEU A 39 53.92 2.00 -14.45
N THR A 40 54.41 1.11 -15.32
CA THR A 40 54.10 1.09 -16.75
C THR A 40 53.23 -0.14 -16.99
N LEU A 41 52.02 0.07 -17.51
CA LEU A 41 51.05 -1.00 -17.77
C LEU A 41 50.87 -1.10 -19.29
N GLU A 42 51.35 -2.17 -19.90
CA GLU A 42 51.16 -2.45 -21.33
C GLU A 42 49.94 -3.36 -21.52
N LEU A 43 48.89 -2.81 -22.14
CA LEU A 43 47.71 -3.54 -22.60
C LEU A 43 47.75 -3.58 -24.12
N SER A 44 47.95 -4.78 -24.70
CA SER A 44 47.80 -4.98 -26.14
C SER A 44 46.47 -5.66 -26.44
N VAL A 45 45.62 -5.02 -27.24
CA VAL A 45 44.38 -5.62 -27.75
C VAL A 45 44.41 -5.58 -29.28
N SER A 46 44.17 -6.73 -29.92
CA SER A 46 44.14 -6.86 -31.39
C SER A 46 42.68 -6.94 -31.85
N TRP A 47 42.20 -5.92 -32.59
CA TRP A 47 40.87 -5.89 -33.19
C TRP A 47 40.95 -5.87 -34.72
N LYS A 48 39.96 -6.48 -35.40
CA LYS A 48 39.77 -6.38 -36.87
C LYS A 48 38.73 -5.34 -37.31
N THR A 49 38.05 -4.65 -36.39
CA THR A 49 37.05 -3.62 -36.71
C THR A 49 36.90 -2.61 -35.58
N ALA A 50 36.82 -1.33 -35.93
CA ALA A 50 36.93 -0.19 -35.01
C ALA A 50 35.59 0.24 -34.42
N VAL A 51 35.48 0.28 -33.08
CA VAL A 51 34.60 1.18 -32.32
C VAL A 51 35.33 1.55 -31.02
N VAL A 52 35.42 2.84 -30.69
CA VAL A 52 36.08 3.37 -29.49
C VAL A 52 35.03 3.64 -28.41
N VAL A 53 35.20 3.11 -27.20
CA VAL A 53 34.49 3.54 -25.98
C VAL A 53 35.53 3.83 -24.91
N ALA A 54 35.53 5.05 -24.37
CA ALA A 54 36.43 5.48 -23.30
C ALA A 54 35.77 5.24 -21.93
N GLY A 55 36.46 4.53 -21.04
CA GLY A 55 36.12 4.40 -19.62
C GLY A 55 37.36 4.67 -18.78
N ALA A 56 37.32 5.72 -17.95
CA ALA A 56 38.40 6.06 -17.02
C ALA A 56 38.25 5.24 -15.72
N ALA A 57 39.34 4.63 -15.24
CA ALA A 57 39.42 4.07 -13.90
C ALA A 57 40.52 4.81 -13.11
N VAL A 58 40.13 5.43 -12.00
CA VAL A 58 41.05 6.03 -11.02
C VAL A 58 41.47 4.93 -10.04
N VAL A 59 42.77 4.68 -9.90
CA VAL A 59 43.31 3.85 -8.81
C VAL A 59 44.21 4.73 -7.95
N GLY A 60 43.67 5.19 -6.81
CA GLY A 60 44.44 5.79 -5.74
C GLY A 60 44.94 4.71 -4.77
N GLN A 61 46.21 4.79 -4.38
CA GLN A 61 46.90 3.91 -3.46
C GLN A 61 46.13 3.70 -2.15
N LEU A 62 45.85 2.43 -1.82
CA LEU A 62 45.99 1.84 -0.49
C LEU A 62 45.88 0.32 -0.66
N ALA A 63 47.05 -0.31 -0.83
CA ALA A 63 47.17 -1.75 -0.75
C ALA A 63 47.11 -2.14 0.73
N PHE A 64 46.08 -2.85 1.14
CA PHE A 64 46.14 -4.10 1.91
C PHE A 64 44.75 -4.75 1.85
N ASP A 65 44.74 -6.07 1.62
CA ASP A 65 43.62 -7.01 1.53
C ASP A 65 42.90 -7.22 0.18
N ASN A 66 42.73 -8.52 -0.12
CA ASN A 66 42.42 -9.23 -1.37
C ASN A 66 41.07 -8.90 -2.04
N GLN A 67 40.50 -7.71 -1.90
CA GLN A 67 39.16 -7.40 -2.43
C GLN A 67 39.14 -6.42 -3.62
N LEU A 68 40.22 -5.68 -3.89
CA LEU A 68 40.27 -4.75 -5.03
C LEU A 68 40.66 -5.40 -6.37
N ALA A 69 41.15 -6.64 -6.38
CA ALA A 69 41.31 -7.43 -7.60
C ALA A 69 39.96 -7.85 -8.23
N CYS A 70 38.87 -7.83 -7.46
CA CYS A 70 37.56 -8.26 -7.92
C CYS A 70 36.78 -7.20 -8.71
N LEU A 71 37.05 -5.91 -8.50
CA LEU A 71 36.35 -4.81 -9.18
C LEU A 71 36.95 -4.48 -10.56
N GLY A 72 38.28 -4.56 -10.70
CA GLY A 72 38.94 -4.48 -12.01
C GLY A 72 38.66 -5.74 -12.86
N GLY A 73 38.62 -6.92 -12.23
CA GLY A 73 38.35 -8.18 -12.90
C GLY A 73 36.91 -8.34 -13.40
N SER A 74 35.90 -7.73 -12.74
CA SER A 74 34.50 -7.82 -13.18
C SER A 74 34.22 -6.97 -14.41
N MET A 75 34.67 -5.72 -14.45
CA MET A 75 34.49 -4.85 -15.61
C MET A 75 35.25 -5.34 -16.85
N LEU A 76 36.48 -5.86 -16.68
CA LEU A 76 37.24 -6.47 -17.77
C LEU A 76 36.63 -7.80 -18.25
N ARG A 77 36.08 -8.60 -17.34
CA ARG A 77 35.34 -9.83 -17.67
C ARG A 77 34.06 -9.53 -18.45
N ASP A 78 33.32 -8.49 -18.09
CA ASP A 78 32.11 -8.09 -18.82
C ASP A 78 32.44 -7.41 -20.17
N PHE A 79 33.60 -6.75 -20.27
CA PHE A 79 34.15 -6.26 -21.53
C PHE A 79 34.58 -7.38 -22.48
N CYS A 80 35.20 -8.46 -21.98
CA CYS A 80 35.55 -9.63 -22.81
C CYS A 80 34.31 -10.43 -23.27
N ARG A 81 33.18 -10.33 -22.57
CA ARG A 81 31.90 -10.95 -22.97
C ARG A 81 31.26 -10.30 -24.20
N SER A 82 31.70 -9.11 -24.63
CA SER A 82 31.09 -8.39 -25.77
C SER A 82 31.69 -8.67 -27.15
N ARG A 83 32.26 -9.87 -27.35
CA ARG A 83 32.67 -10.56 -28.61
C ARG A 83 34.17 -10.74 -28.81
N PHE A 84 34.56 -12.03 -28.87
CA PHE A 84 35.81 -12.66 -29.32
C PHE A 84 37.13 -11.94 -28.99
N GLY A 85 37.78 -12.38 -27.91
CA GLY A 85 39.17 -12.05 -27.61
C GLY A 85 39.68 -12.78 -26.36
N THR A 86 40.97 -13.15 -26.36
CA THR A 86 41.66 -13.76 -25.20
C THR A 86 42.36 -12.67 -24.40
N LEU A 87 42.05 -12.55 -23.10
CA LEU A 87 42.78 -11.65 -22.21
C LEU A 87 44.04 -12.35 -21.71
N VAL A 88 45.19 -11.71 -21.91
CA VAL A 88 46.49 -12.18 -21.42
C VAL A 88 47.07 -11.15 -20.47
N TYR A 89 47.27 -11.53 -19.22
CA TYR A 89 47.98 -10.73 -18.23
C TYR A 89 49.42 -11.21 -18.11
N ARG A 90 50.39 -10.29 -18.10
CA ARG A 90 51.79 -10.59 -17.79
C ARG A 90 52.25 -9.76 -16.58
N SER A 91 52.73 -10.42 -15.55
CA SER A 91 53.22 -9.77 -14.34
C SER A 91 54.61 -9.14 -14.55
N PRO A 92 55.04 -8.20 -13.71
CA PRO A 92 56.40 -7.65 -13.71
C PRO A 92 57.49 -8.71 -13.47
N LEU A 93 57.13 -9.87 -12.92
CA LEU A 93 58.02 -11.02 -12.69
C LEU A 93 58.00 -12.03 -13.87
N GLY A 94 57.36 -11.70 -14.99
CA GLY A 94 57.35 -12.49 -16.22
C GLY A 94 56.34 -13.64 -16.25
N GLN A 95 55.46 -13.78 -15.25
CA GLN A 95 54.41 -14.80 -15.26
C GLN A 95 53.25 -14.38 -16.16
N ILE A 96 52.72 -15.31 -16.95
CA ILE A 96 51.63 -15.07 -17.92
C ILE A 96 50.40 -15.86 -17.50
N TRP A 97 49.25 -15.19 -17.41
CA TRP A 97 47.94 -15.82 -17.24
C TRP A 97 47.06 -15.55 -18.46
N SER A 98 46.51 -16.60 -19.05
CA SER A 98 45.54 -16.51 -20.16
C SER A 98 44.16 -16.95 -19.69
N PHE A 99 43.16 -16.10 -19.89
CA PHE A 99 41.76 -16.46 -19.66
C PHE A 99 41.15 -16.86 -21.02
N ALA A 100 41.03 -18.16 -21.26
CA ALA A 100 40.45 -18.71 -22.49
C ALA A 100 38.93 -18.92 -22.37
N ASP A 101 38.22 -18.69 -23.46
CA ASP A 101 36.77 -18.76 -23.64
C ASP A 101 36.17 -20.10 -23.17
N GLN A 102 35.38 -20.04 -22.10
CA GLN A 102 34.27 -20.96 -21.83
C GLN A 102 33.01 -20.12 -21.57
N ALA A 103 32.76 -19.11 -22.41
CA ALA A 103 31.48 -18.43 -22.44
C ALA A 103 30.63 -19.09 -23.53
N SER A 104 29.62 -19.86 -23.13
CA SER A 104 28.51 -20.20 -24.03
C SER A 104 28.03 -18.91 -24.71
N PRO A 105 27.73 -18.92 -26.03
CA PRO A 105 27.18 -17.75 -26.68
C PRO A 105 26.00 -17.25 -25.85
N LEU A 106 25.97 -15.95 -25.52
CA LEU A 106 24.81 -15.33 -24.91
C LEU A 106 23.62 -15.74 -25.78
N GLN A 107 22.73 -16.56 -25.23
CA GLN A 107 21.45 -16.77 -25.86
C GLN A 107 20.88 -15.37 -26.10
N PRO A 108 20.36 -15.06 -27.31
CA PRO A 108 19.64 -13.81 -27.50
C PRO A 108 18.65 -13.69 -26.34
N LEU A 109 18.64 -12.53 -25.67
CA LEU A 109 17.65 -12.24 -24.62
C LEU A 109 16.32 -12.76 -25.16
N PRO A 110 15.64 -13.69 -24.47
CA PRO A 110 14.46 -14.32 -25.00
C PRO A 110 13.55 -13.19 -25.46
N ARG A 111 13.17 -13.23 -26.75
CA ARG A 111 12.25 -12.26 -27.32
C ARG A 111 11.00 -12.35 -26.44
N LEU A 112 10.79 -11.35 -25.59
CA LEU A 112 9.63 -11.35 -24.70
C LEU A 112 8.41 -11.46 -25.60
N LEU A 113 7.66 -12.54 -25.43
CA LEU A 113 6.43 -12.73 -26.19
C LEU A 113 5.53 -11.50 -25.96
N PRO A 114 4.80 -11.04 -26.99
CA PRO A 114 3.82 -9.98 -26.81
C PRO A 114 2.89 -10.35 -25.66
N ARG A 115 2.83 -9.50 -24.64
CA ARG A 115 1.92 -9.69 -23.51
C ARG A 115 0.66 -8.90 -23.79
N GLN A 116 -0.49 -9.59 -23.73
CA GLN A 116 -1.77 -8.90 -23.79
C GLN A 116 -2.07 -8.24 -22.45
N VAL A 117 -2.52 -7.01 -22.52
CA VAL A 117 -2.94 -6.21 -21.37
C VAL A 117 -4.42 -5.97 -21.48
N THR A 118 -5.20 -6.44 -20.51
CA THR A 118 -6.62 -6.09 -20.42
C THR A 118 -6.77 -4.74 -19.75
N MET A 119 -7.54 -3.85 -20.36
CA MET A 119 -7.84 -2.53 -19.81
C MET A 119 -9.29 -2.49 -19.30
N ILE A 120 -9.44 -2.16 -18.02
CA ILE A 120 -10.73 -1.89 -17.37
C ILE A 120 -10.81 -0.39 -17.10
N ARG A 121 -11.97 0.25 -17.34
CA ARG A 121 -12.15 1.68 -17.15
C ARG A 121 -13.44 2.04 -16.43
N THR A 122 -13.35 3.06 -15.58
CA THR A 122 -14.46 3.85 -15.06
C THR A 122 -14.21 5.30 -15.41
N ALA A 123 -15.12 5.95 -16.14
CA ALA A 123 -14.94 7.34 -16.58
C ALA A 123 -16.24 8.15 -16.52
N ARG A 124 -16.11 9.44 -16.17
CA ARG A 124 -17.25 10.31 -15.86
C ARG A 124 -18.23 10.44 -17.02
N PHE A 125 -17.69 10.68 -18.22
CA PHE A 125 -18.46 11.12 -19.39
C PHE A 125 -18.82 10.01 -20.39
N SER A 126 -18.29 8.79 -20.23
CA SER A 126 -18.50 7.69 -21.16
C SER A 126 -19.59 6.70 -20.71
N GLY A 127 -20.03 6.77 -19.45
CA GLY A 127 -20.92 5.77 -18.83
C GLY A 127 -20.22 4.46 -18.44
N GLU A 128 -18.91 4.35 -18.65
CA GLU A 128 -18.14 3.15 -18.31
C GLU A 128 -17.98 3.02 -16.79
N ARG A 129 -18.28 1.83 -16.24
CA ARG A 129 -18.20 1.51 -14.81
C ARG A 129 -17.60 0.12 -14.67
N LEU A 130 -16.34 0.04 -14.25
CA LEU A 130 -15.55 -1.20 -14.19
C LEU A 130 -15.67 -2.03 -15.48
N LYS A 131 -15.69 -1.35 -16.63
CA LYS A 131 -15.95 -1.97 -17.93
C LYS A 131 -14.63 -2.37 -18.58
N VAL A 132 -14.55 -3.58 -19.14
CA VAL A 132 -13.45 -3.96 -20.03
C VAL A 132 -13.59 -3.17 -21.34
N VAL A 133 -12.61 -2.32 -21.65
CA VAL A 133 -12.66 -1.39 -22.80
C VAL A 133 -11.72 -1.77 -23.94
N GLY A 134 -10.79 -2.70 -23.71
CA GLY A 134 -9.91 -3.19 -24.78
C GLY A 134 -8.79 -4.09 -24.31
N GLN A 135 -8.03 -4.59 -25.28
CA GLN A 135 -6.77 -5.28 -25.08
C GLN A 135 -5.66 -4.48 -25.75
N LEU A 136 -4.55 -4.27 -25.05
CA LEU A 136 -3.33 -3.69 -25.61
C LEU A 136 -2.32 -4.82 -25.83
N GLU A 137 -1.48 -4.69 -26.85
CA GLU A 137 -0.34 -5.57 -27.07
C GLU A 137 0.95 -4.83 -26.70
N LEU A 138 1.70 -5.39 -25.76
CA LEU A 138 3.01 -4.86 -25.38
C LEU A 138 4.05 -5.29 -26.41
N GLU A 139 4.57 -4.30 -27.13
CA GLU A 139 5.58 -4.51 -28.17
C GLU A 139 7.00 -4.30 -27.64
N SER A 140 7.98 -4.99 -28.23
CA SER A 140 9.39 -4.89 -27.85
C SER A 140 10.06 -3.60 -28.38
N HIS A 141 9.50 -2.44 -28.03
CA HIS A 141 10.10 -1.15 -28.29
C HIS A 141 9.91 -0.22 -27.10
N LEU A 142 10.85 0.71 -26.93
CA LEU A 142 10.77 1.72 -25.88
C LEU A 142 9.99 2.95 -26.39
N PRO A 143 9.28 3.65 -25.49
CA PRO A 143 8.63 4.91 -25.83
C PRO A 143 9.64 5.93 -26.40
N PRO A 144 9.22 6.81 -27.33
CA PRO A 144 10.06 7.90 -27.78
C PRO A 144 10.50 8.80 -26.60
N PRO A 145 11.73 9.34 -26.61
CA PRO A 145 12.22 10.21 -25.54
C PRO A 145 11.24 11.35 -25.21
N ALA A 146 11.09 11.66 -23.91
CA ALA A 146 10.19 12.69 -23.38
C ALA A 146 8.68 12.47 -23.60
N SER A 147 8.24 11.31 -24.10
CA SER A 147 6.81 10.96 -24.15
C SER A 147 6.25 10.73 -22.74
N PRO A 148 4.99 11.12 -22.45
CA PRO A 148 4.30 10.69 -21.25
C PRO A 148 4.33 9.17 -21.13
N THR A 149 4.86 8.65 -20.03
CA THR A 149 5.13 7.23 -19.83
C THR A 149 4.87 6.85 -18.38
N LEU A 150 4.13 5.76 -18.19
CA LEU A 150 4.01 5.05 -16.92
C LEU A 150 4.93 3.83 -16.97
N VAL A 151 5.91 3.78 -16.09
CA VAL A 151 6.90 2.71 -16.02
C VAL A 151 6.58 1.81 -14.83
N LEU A 152 6.41 0.52 -15.11
CA LEU A 152 6.27 -0.54 -14.11
C LEU A 152 7.55 -1.38 -14.08
N GLU A 153 8.07 -1.62 -12.88
CA GLU A 153 9.23 -2.47 -12.66
C GLU A 153 8.87 -3.63 -11.70
N PRO A 154 8.39 -4.76 -12.25
CA PRO A 154 8.07 -5.94 -11.47
C PRO A 154 9.27 -6.62 -10.80
N SER A 155 10.53 -6.25 -11.03
CA SER A 155 11.62 -6.84 -10.22
C SER A 155 11.78 -6.18 -8.85
N VAL A 156 11.26 -4.96 -8.68
CA VAL A 156 11.34 -4.20 -7.43
C VAL A 156 10.02 -4.36 -6.67
N ARG A 157 10.09 -5.03 -5.51
CA ARG A 157 8.94 -5.40 -4.66
C ARG A 157 8.98 -4.67 -3.32
N TYR A 158 7.82 -4.39 -2.76
CA TYR A 158 7.61 -3.76 -1.45
C TYR A 158 6.71 -4.63 -0.57
N GLN A 159 5.73 -4.04 0.13
CA GLN A 159 4.83 -4.76 1.03
C GLN A 159 3.91 -5.75 0.30
N THR A 160 3.49 -6.78 1.04
CA THR A 160 2.40 -7.67 0.64
C THR A 160 1.07 -7.06 1.04
N PHE A 161 0.16 -6.95 0.07
CA PHE A 161 -1.18 -6.46 0.28
C PHE A 161 -2.10 -7.60 0.76
N LEU A 162 -2.85 -7.33 1.82
CA LEU A 162 -3.70 -8.28 2.52
C LEU A 162 -5.15 -8.20 2.09
N GLY A 163 -5.66 -7.01 1.71
CA GLY A 163 -7.01 -6.92 1.18
C GLY A 163 -7.77 -5.63 1.41
N PHE A 164 -9.03 -5.66 0.97
CA PHE A 164 -10.01 -4.58 1.10
C PHE A 164 -11.23 -5.04 1.90
N GLY A 165 -11.88 -4.11 2.57
CA GLY A 165 -13.05 -4.39 3.39
C GLY A 165 -13.93 -3.20 3.66
N GLY A 166 -14.92 -3.43 4.52
CA GLY A 166 -15.77 -2.39 5.09
C GLY A 166 -16.28 -2.81 6.47
N SER A 167 -16.91 -1.88 7.17
CA SER A 167 -17.34 -2.06 8.56
C SER A 167 -18.77 -2.57 8.65
N PHE A 168 -18.95 -3.65 9.42
CA PHE A 168 -20.26 -4.22 9.74
C PHE A 168 -20.81 -3.53 10.98
N THR A 169 -21.26 -2.28 10.82
CA THR A 169 -21.91 -1.53 11.90
C THR A 169 -23.31 -2.07 12.16
N GLU A 170 -23.84 -1.89 13.38
CA GLU A 170 -25.23 -2.21 13.67
C GLU A 170 -26.17 -1.49 12.69
N SER A 171 -25.94 -0.19 12.43
CA SER A 171 -26.72 0.57 11.46
C SER A 171 -26.74 -0.07 10.08
N SER A 172 -25.57 -0.50 9.57
CA SER A 172 -25.48 -1.17 8.26
C SER A 172 -26.26 -2.49 8.26
N ALA A 173 -26.09 -3.30 9.31
CA ALA A 173 -26.71 -4.62 9.39
C ALA A 173 -28.24 -4.54 9.55
N ASP A 174 -28.73 -3.63 10.39
CA ASP A 174 -30.15 -3.42 10.60
C ASP A 174 -30.84 -2.79 9.39
N LEU A 175 -30.18 -1.84 8.71
CA LEU A 175 -30.70 -1.28 7.47
C LEU A 175 -30.82 -2.37 6.40
N LEU A 176 -29.79 -3.21 6.24
CA LEU A 176 -29.81 -4.34 5.32
C LEU A 176 -31.01 -5.26 5.60
N LEU A 177 -31.24 -5.64 6.86
CA LEU A 177 -32.37 -6.52 7.23
C LEU A 177 -33.75 -5.93 6.88
N GLN A 178 -33.89 -4.60 6.86
CA GLN A 178 -35.15 -3.92 6.52
C GLN A 178 -35.42 -3.86 5.00
N MET A 179 -34.39 -4.07 4.17
CA MET A 179 -34.54 -4.05 2.71
C MET A 179 -35.18 -5.34 2.19
N LYS A 180 -35.71 -5.30 0.95
CA LYS A 180 -36.27 -6.50 0.32
C LYS A 180 -35.17 -7.56 0.14
N PRO A 181 -35.48 -8.87 0.25
CA PRO A 181 -34.47 -9.93 0.15
C PRO A 181 -33.58 -9.85 -1.10
N VAL A 182 -34.15 -9.52 -2.26
CA VAL A 182 -33.39 -9.33 -3.51
C VAL A 182 -32.36 -8.21 -3.40
N GLN A 183 -32.69 -7.11 -2.72
CA GLN A 183 -31.76 -5.99 -2.53
C GLN A 183 -30.65 -6.38 -1.56
N GLN A 184 -30.99 -7.12 -0.50
CA GLN A 184 -30.00 -7.61 0.46
C GLN A 184 -28.94 -8.47 -0.24
N GLU A 185 -29.36 -9.41 -1.09
CA GLU A 185 -28.44 -10.23 -1.88
C GLU A 185 -27.62 -9.37 -2.85
N MET A 186 -28.25 -8.44 -3.58
CA MET A 186 -27.52 -7.54 -4.47
C MET A 186 -26.41 -6.74 -3.77
N ILE A 187 -26.66 -6.25 -2.55
CA ILE A 187 -25.67 -5.49 -1.76
C ILE A 187 -24.52 -6.38 -1.31
N LEU A 188 -24.83 -7.56 -0.77
CA LEU A 188 -23.79 -8.47 -0.29
C LEU A 188 -22.98 -9.05 -1.46
N GLU A 189 -23.62 -9.40 -2.58
CA GLU A 189 -22.93 -9.83 -3.79
C GLU A 189 -22.02 -8.72 -4.32
N ALA A 190 -22.49 -7.48 -4.33
CA ALA A 190 -21.69 -6.34 -4.79
C ALA A 190 -20.38 -6.17 -4.00
N TYR A 191 -20.37 -6.43 -2.69
CA TYR A 191 -19.13 -6.35 -1.91
C TYR A 191 -18.30 -7.63 -1.93
N PHE A 192 -18.92 -8.78 -1.72
CA PHE A 192 -18.19 -10.00 -1.32
C PHE A 192 -18.08 -11.05 -2.42
N ASN A 193 -18.91 -11.00 -3.46
CA ASN A 193 -18.78 -11.96 -4.55
C ASN A 193 -17.46 -11.75 -5.30
N LYS A 194 -16.65 -12.80 -5.41
CA LYS A 194 -15.30 -12.76 -6.02
C LYS A 194 -15.29 -12.50 -7.54
N GLU A 195 -16.39 -12.76 -8.23
CA GLU A 195 -16.50 -12.67 -9.69
C GLU A 195 -17.22 -11.38 -10.11
N THR A 196 -18.36 -11.10 -9.47
CA THR A 196 -19.26 -10.00 -9.85
C THR A 196 -19.13 -8.77 -8.97
N GLY A 197 -18.64 -8.92 -7.73
CA GLY A 197 -18.51 -7.85 -6.74
C GLY A 197 -17.10 -7.28 -6.60
N LEU A 198 -16.86 -6.65 -5.45
CA LEU A 198 -15.58 -6.04 -5.05
C LEU A 198 -14.59 -7.04 -4.47
N ALA A 199 -15.00 -8.30 -4.23
CA ALA A 199 -14.17 -9.35 -3.64
C ALA A 199 -13.55 -8.95 -2.28
N TYR A 200 -14.31 -8.25 -1.42
CA TYR A 200 -13.86 -7.89 -0.08
C TYR A 200 -13.56 -9.14 0.76
N ASN A 201 -12.46 -9.08 1.50
CA ASN A 201 -11.98 -10.14 2.38
C ASN A 201 -11.67 -9.66 3.82
N TRP A 202 -11.84 -8.37 4.10
CA TRP A 202 -11.72 -7.77 5.42
C TRP A 202 -13.06 -7.25 5.93
N GLY A 203 -13.19 -7.19 7.25
CA GLY A 203 -14.30 -6.52 7.92
C GLY A 203 -13.86 -5.84 9.21
N ARG A 204 -14.55 -4.77 9.60
CA ARG A 204 -14.37 -4.13 10.91
C ARG A 204 -15.65 -4.14 11.74
N LEU A 205 -15.52 -4.37 13.04
CA LEU A 205 -16.60 -4.48 14.03
C LEU A 205 -16.40 -3.47 15.16
N HIS A 206 -17.50 -3.06 15.78
CA HIS A 206 -17.48 -2.31 17.03
C HIS A 206 -17.69 -3.23 18.24
N ILE A 207 -16.91 -3.04 19.30
CA ILE A 207 -17.11 -3.67 20.61
C ILE A 207 -17.97 -2.73 21.47
N GLY A 208 -19.17 -3.17 21.87
CA GLY A 208 -20.20 -2.28 22.41
C GLY A 208 -20.81 -1.40 21.32
N SER A 209 -21.46 -0.29 21.68
CA SER A 209 -21.98 0.68 20.71
C SER A 209 -20.91 1.57 20.10
N CYS A 210 -21.24 2.13 18.93
CA CYS A 210 -20.58 3.25 18.28
C CYS A 210 -21.63 4.28 17.82
N ASP A 211 -21.22 5.37 17.18
CA ASP A 211 -22.13 6.36 16.61
C ASP A 211 -23.12 5.74 15.60
N PHE A 212 -22.65 4.80 14.77
CA PHE A 212 -23.47 3.95 13.87
C PHE A 212 -24.07 2.72 14.58
N SER A 213 -24.59 2.94 15.77
CA SER A 213 -25.48 2.03 16.50
C SER A 213 -26.87 2.67 16.70
N LYS A 214 -27.86 1.88 17.08
CA LYS A 214 -29.23 2.36 17.39
C LYS A 214 -29.31 3.19 18.68
N GLY A 215 -28.24 3.24 19.45
CA GLY A 215 -28.11 3.98 20.71
C GLY A 215 -26.87 3.57 21.48
N ASN A 216 -26.72 4.08 22.70
CA ASN A 216 -25.59 3.81 23.57
C ASN A 216 -25.81 2.54 24.41
N TRP A 217 -24.87 1.58 24.33
CA TRP A 217 -24.91 0.32 25.08
C TRP A 217 -23.51 -0.32 25.15
N SER A 218 -23.32 -1.27 26.08
CA SER A 218 -22.09 -2.05 26.19
C SER A 218 -22.40 -3.55 26.23
N CYS A 219 -21.38 -4.39 26.02
CA CYS A 219 -21.54 -5.85 26.14
C CYS A 219 -21.72 -6.33 27.60
N LEU A 220 -21.71 -5.42 28.59
CA LEU A 220 -21.96 -5.71 30.00
C LEU A 220 -23.27 -5.07 30.43
N ALA A 221 -24.20 -5.88 30.93
CA ALA A 221 -25.51 -5.41 31.38
C ALA A 221 -25.45 -4.79 32.79
N GLU A 222 -24.59 -5.30 33.66
CA GLU A 222 -24.56 -4.93 35.10
C GLU A 222 -23.42 -3.96 35.43
N PRO A 223 -23.71 -2.76 35.97
CA PRO A 223 -22.68 -1.84 36.45
C PRO A 223 -21.82 -2.44 37.57
N GLY A 224 -20.49 -2.30 37.44
CA GLY A 224 -19.53 -2.80 38.44
C GLY A 224 -19.15 -4.28 38.28
N ASP A 225 -19.65 -4.96 37.26
CA ASP A 225 -19.32 -6.36 36.95
C ASP A 225 -17.90 -6.51 36.39
N THR A 226 -16.92 -6.43 37.28
CA THR A 226 -15.49 -6.64 36.97
C THR A 226 -15.14 -8.11 36.67
N ALA A 227 -16.04 -9.04 37.01
CA ALA A 227 -15.90 -10.46 36.73
C ALA A 227 -16.44 -10.86 35.34
N LEU A 228 -17.07 -9.92 34.62
CA LEU A 228 -17.63 -10.11 33.28
C LEU A 228 -18.71 -11.21 33.22
N GLN A 229 -19.46 -11.41 34.31
CA GLN A 229 -20.52 -12.43 34.39
C GLN A 229 -21.74 -12.09 33.52
N SER A 230 -22.01 -10.80 33.34
CA SER A 230 -23.08 -10.24 32.52
C SER A 230 -22.68 -10.01 31.05
N PHE A 231 -21.49 -10.48 30.66
CA PHE A 231 -20.99 -10.31 29.29
C PHE A 231 -21.90 -11.03 28.28
N SER A 232 -22.33 -10.33 27.24
CA SER A 232 -23.15 -10.88 26.16
C SER A 232 -22.84 -10.27 24.79
N ILE A 233 -23.00 -11.10 23.76
CA ILE A 233 -22.98 -10.69 22.34
C ILE A 233 -24.35 -10.85 21.67
N ASP A 234 -25.44 -11.00 22.41
CA ASP A 234 -26.80 -11.25 21.86
C ASP A 234 -27.21 -10.19 20.83
N ARG A 235 -26.76 -8.96 21.03
CA ARG A 235 -27.03 -7.83 20.13
C ARG A 235 -26.43 -8.03 18.73
N TYR A 236 -25.26 -8.68 18.65
CA TYR A 236 -24.59 -9.02 17.39
C TYR A 236 -25.31 -10.16 16.66
N GLN A 237 -25.93 -11.10 17.39
CA GLN A 237 -26.66 -12.24 16.83
C GLN A 237 -27.90 -11.82 16.03
N HIS A 238 -28.45 -10.63 16.28
CA HIS A 238 -29.65 -10.15 15.61
C HIS A 238 -29.44 -9.88 14.11
N ALA A 239 -28.43 -9.07 13.76
CA ALA A 239 -28.23 -8.58 12.40
C ALA A 239 -26.78 -8.73 11.92
N MET A 240 -25.81 -8.41 12.76
CA MET A 240 -24.39 -8.34 12.38
C MET A 240 -23.82 -9.73 12.07
N LEU A 241 -23.97 -10.72 12.97
CA LEU A 241 -23.51 -12.09 12.74
C LEU A 241 -24.19 -12.75 11.52
N PRO A 242 -25.53 -12.64 11.33
CA PRO A 242 -26.17 -13.07 10.08
C PRO A 242 -25.60 -12.42 8.83
N MET A 243 -25.32 -11.11 8.86
CA MET A 243 -24.72 -10.38 7.74
C MET A 243 -23.29 -10.88 7.44
N ILE A 244 -22.46 -11.06 8.47
CA ILE A 244 -21.08 -11.56 8.33
C ILE A 244 -21.08 -12.97 7.75
N ARG A 245 -21.91 -13.89 8.26
CA ARG A 245 -21.99 -15.27 7.74
C ARG A 245 -22.40 -15.31 6.27
N ARG A 246 -23.31 -14.43 5.84
CA ARG A 246 -23.69 -14.30 4.43
C ARG A 246 -22.55 -13.75 3.58
N ALA A 247 -21.82 -12.76 4.10
CA ALA A 247 -20.64 -12.21 3.44
C ALA A 247 -19.53 -13.26 3.27
N GLU A 248 -19.19 -14.01 4.33
CA GLU A 248 -18.21 -15.11 4.29
C GLU A 248 -18.61 -16.22 3.31
N LYS A 249 -19.90 -16.54 3.23
CA LYS A 249 -20.40 -17.50 2.24
C LYS A 249 -20.18 -17.03 0.81
N LEU A 250 -20.40 -15.74 0.53
CA LEU A 250 -20.19 -15.15 -0.79
C LEU A 250 -18.71 -15.00 -1.14
N ALA A 251 -17.87 -14.65 -0.15
CA ALA A 251 -16.42 -14.62 -0.29
C ALA A 251 -15.83 -16.03 -0.50
N GLY A 252 -16.46 -17.05 0.07
CA GLY A 252 -16.02 -18.45 0.03
C GLY A 252 -14.92 -18.78 1.03
N HIS A 253 -14.63 -17.88 1.97
CA HIS A 253 -13.67 -18.04 3.06
C HIS A 253 -14.05 -17.12 4.23
N PRO A 254 -13.55 -17.39 5.46
CA PRO A 254 -13.71 -16.48 6.59
C PRO A 254 -13.11 -15.09 6.29
N LEU A 255 -13.75 -14.03 6.76
CA LEU A 255 -13.23 -12.67 6.60
C LEU A 255 -12.15 -12.39 7.66
N SER A 256 -11.19 -11.53 7.33
CA SER A 256 -10.26 -10.97 8.32
C SER A 256 -10.98 -9.88 9.10
N LEU A 257 -11.53 -10.23 10.26
CA LEU A 257 -12.34 -9.33 11.10
C LEU A 257 -11.49 -8.63 12.17
N ILE A 258 -11.39 -7.31 12.10
CA ILE A 258 -10.84 -6.46 13.17
C ILE A 258 -11.98 -5.94 14.04
N ALA A 259 -11.87 -6.01 15.36
CA ALA A 259 -12.81 -5.36 16.27
C ALA A 259 -12.15 -4.18 17.02
N SER A 260 -12.90 -3.10 17.23
CA SER A 260 -12.41 -1.89 17.92
C SER A 260 -13.48 -1.44 18.91
N PRO A 261 -13.16 -1.11 20.17
CA PRO A 261 -14.11 -0.45 21.04
C PRO A 261 -14.12 1.05 20.80
N TRP A 262 -15.31 1.65 20.87
CA TRP A 262 -15.44 3.11 20.96
C TRP A 262 -15.33 3.58 22.41
N SER A 263 -15.86 2.82 23.38
CA SER A 263 -15.76 3.18 24.79
C SER A 263 -15.86 1.94 25.69
N PRO A 264 -15.10 1.89 26.80
CA PRO A 264 -15.47 1.07 27.96
C PRO A 264 -16.85 1.48 28.50
N PRO A 265 -17.55 0.61 29.28
CA PRO A 265 -18.76 0.99 29.98
C PRO A 265 -18.57 2.22 30.86
N ALA A 266 -19.64 3.00 31.03
CA ALA A 266 -19.64 4.26 31.79
C ALA A 266 -19.00 4.13 33.19
N TRP A 267 -19.29 3.06 33.92
CA TRP A 267 -18.76 2.82 35.27
C TRP A 267 -17.26 2.49 35.30
N MET A 268 -16.64 2.19 34.15
CA MET A 268 -15.19 2.02 34.03
C MET A 268 -14.44 3.34 33.78
N LYS A 269 -15.16 4.45 33.55
CA LYS A 269 -14.58 5.72 33.13
C LYS A 269 -14.59 6.77 34.23
N ASP A 270 -13.60 7.65 34.23
CA ASP A 270 -13.48 8.78 35.16
C ASP A 270 -14.63 9.78 35.06
N THR A 271 -15.22 9.92 33.87
CA THR A 271 -16.38 10.77 33.61
C THR A 271 -17.71 10.11 33.98
N GLY A 272 -17.73 8.81 34.26
CA GLY A 272 -18.97 8.06 34.48
C GLY A 272 -19.86 8.01 33.23
N SER A 273 -19.31 8.21 32.03
CA SER A 273 -20.08 8.38 30.79
C SER A 273 -19.31 7.85 29.57
N MET A 274 -20.01 7.18 28.66
CA MET A 274 -19.43 6.74 27.39
C MET A 274 -19.29 7.89 26.38
N LEU A 275 -20.03 8.99 26.53
CA LEU A 275 -20.28 9.99 25.48
C LEU A 275 -19.61 11.36 25.72
N THR A 276 -18.75 11.50 26.73
CA THR A 276 -18.26 12.82 27.17
C THR A 276 -16.76 12.84 27.44
N GLY A 277 -15.94 12.23 26.59
CA GLY A 277 -14.50 12.14 26.82
C GLY A 277 -14.17 11.19 27.97
N GLY A 278 -13.03 11.44 28.60
CA GLY A 278 -12.59 10.70 29.78
C GLY A 278 -11.72 9.49 29.45
N THR A 279 -11.16 8.91 30.49
CA THR A 279 -10.16 7.84 30.41
C THR A 279 -10.61 6.59 31.18
N LEU A 280 -10.04 5.44 30.81
CA LEU A 280 -10.23 4.20 31.54
C LEU A 280 -9.56 4.28 32.92
N LEU A 281 -10.34 4.09 33.97
CA LEU A 281 -9.84 4.14 35.34
C LEU A 281 -8.86 2.97 35.62
N PRO A 282 -7.74 3.21 36.33
CA PRO A 282 -6.70 2.21 36.54
C PRO A 282 -7.20 0.88 37.11
N GLN A 283 -8.14 0.91 38.07
CA GLN A 283 -8.67 -0.29 38.72
C GLN A 283 -9.45 -1.21 37.77
N PHE A 284 -9.87 -0.73 36.59
CA PHE A 284 -10.65 -1.53 35.64
C PHE A 284 -9.84 -2.02 34.43
N ARG A 285 -8.55 -1.67 34.31
CA ARG A 285 -7.71 -2.05 33.17
C ARG A 285 -7.62 -3.56 32.98
N ALA A 286 -7.45 -4.33 34.07
CA ALA A 286 -7.40 -5.79 33.98
C ALA A 286 -8.74 -6.39 33.50
N ALA A 287 -9.86 -5.92 34.04
CA ALA A 287 -11.20 -6.36 33.62
C ALA A 287 -11.47 -5.97 32.16
N TRP A 288 -11.06 -4.77 31.74
CA TRP A 288 -11.20 -4.31 30.37
C TRP A 288 -10.36 -5.15 29.40
N ALA A 289 -9.12 -5.51 29.73
CA ALA A 289 -8.33 -6.43 28.91
C ALA A 289 -9.00 -7.82 28.76
N GLN A 290 -9.56 -8.36 29.84
CA GLN A 290 -10.30 -9.63 29.79
C GLN A 290 -11.60 -9.54 28.98
N HIS A 291 -12.19 -8.35 28.86
CA HIS A 291 -13.35 -8.13 28.01
C HIS A 291 -13.03 -8.39 26.52
N TYR A 292 -11.83 -8.04 26.03
CA TYR A 292 -11.42 -8.37 24.64
C TYR A 292 -11.33 -9.88 24.45
N VAL A 293 -10.77 -10.60 25.43
CA VAL A 293 -10.66 -12.05 25.39
C VAL A 293 -12.05 -12.70 25.37
N ARG A 294 -12.98 -12.24 26.23
CA ARG A 294 -14.38 -12.71 26.23
C ARG A 294 -15.08 -12.44 24.90
N PHE A 295 -14.86 -11.27 24.31
CA PHE A 295 -15.42 -10.91 23.01
C PHE A 295 -14.90 -11.80 21.89
N ALA A 296 -13.58 -12.01 21.80
CA ALA A 296 -13.00 -12.89 20.80
C ALA A 296 -13.44 -14.35 20.97
N GLN A 297 -13.52 -14.84 22.21
CA GLN A 297 -13.98 -16.19 22.49
C GLN A 297 -15.45 -16.36 22.07
N ALA A 298 -16.33 -15.42 22.41
CA ALA A 298 -17.75 -15.49 22.04
C ALA A 298 -17.95 -15.48 20.52
N PHE A 299 -17.21 -14.66 19.78
CA PHE A 299 -17.24 -14.66 18.31
C PHE A 299 -16.71 -15.97 17.70
N LYS A 300 -15.65 -16.54 18.28
CA LYS A 300 -15.13 -17.86 17.90
C LYS A 300 -16.16 -18.96 18.15
N ASP A 301 -16.88 -18.93 19.27
CA ASP A 301 -17.92 -19.90 19.62
C ASP A 301 -19.12 -19.82 18.67
N GLU A 302 -19.40 -18.64 18.11
CA GLU A 302 -20.36 -18.42 17.02
C GLU A 302 -19.83 -18.84 15.63
N GLY A 303 -18.61 -19.38 15.55
CA GLY A 303 -17.98 -19.81 14.30
C GLY A 303 -17.46 -18.67 13.42
N VAL A 304 -17.32 -17.46 13.98
CA VAL A 304 -16.87 -16.24 13.29
C VAL A 304 -15.63 -15.70 14.03
N PRO A 305 -14.48 -16.39 13.97
CA PRO A 305 -13.29 -15.98 14.73
C PRO A 305 -12.75 -14.63 14.25
N LEU A 306 -12.25 -13.82 15.18
CA LEU A 306 -11.65 -12.53 14.86
C LEU A 306 -10.21 -12.71 14.37
N TRP A 307 -9.79 -11.84 13.45
CA TRP A 307 -8.38 -11.71 13.07
C TRP A 307 -7.59 -10.94 14.12
N GLY A 308 -8.19 -9.91 14.71
CA GLY A 308 -7.51 -9.06 15.68
C GLY A 308 -8.34 -7.90 16.21
N PHE A 309 -7.65 -7.01 16.90
CA PHE A 309 -8.22 -5.84 17.55
C PHE A 309 -7.43 -4.57 17.23
N THR A 310 -8.09 -3.42 17.34
CA THR A 310 -7.40 -2.18 17.68
C THR A 310 -7.53 -1.91 19.19
N VAL A 311 -6.56 -1.20 19.78
CA VAL A 311 -6.63 -0.89 21.22
C VAL A 311 -7.85 -0.03 21.54
N GLN A 312 -8.13 1.00 20.75
CA GLN A 312 -9.20 1.95 21.01
C GLN A 312 -9.48 2.69 19.71
N ASN A 313 -10.75 2.82 19.33
CA ASN A 313 -11.12 3.70 18.23
C ASN A 313 -10.84 5.16 18.62
N GLU A 314 -10.08 5.88 17.80
CA GLU A 314 -9.84 7.31 17.90
C GLU A 314 -9.47 7.81 19.33
N PRO A 315 -8.36 7.33 19.93
CA PRO A 315 -7.99 7.61 21.33
C PRO A 315 -7.69 9.09 21.64
N HIS A 316 -7.70 9.99 20.65
CA HIS A 316 -7.60 11.44 20.86
C HIS A 316 -8.94 12.17 20.71
N ALA A 317 -9.99 11.50 20.24
CA ALA A 317 -11.26 12.12 19.94
C ALA A 317 -12.15 12.23 21.19
N SER A 318 -12.55 13.46 21.53
CA SER A 318 -13.57 13.72 22.54
C SER A 318 -14.83 14.20 21.85
N THR A 319 -15.80 13.30 21.68
CA THR A 319 -16.97 13.48 20.81
C THR A 319 -18.27 13.34 21.62
N PRO A 320 -19.44 13.69 21.06
CA PRO A 320 -20.74 13.44 21.69
C PRO A 320 -21.26 11.99 21.50
N TRP A 321 -20.47 11.10 20.89
CA TRP A 321 -20.72 9.65 20.81
C TRP A 321 -19.68 8.89 21.63
N GLU A 322 -19.72 7.56 21.59
CA GLU A 322 -18.80 6.71 22.35
C GLU A 322 -17.34 7.05 22.05
N ASN A 323 -16.57 7.32 23.10
CA ASN A 323 -15.13 7.57 23.01
C ASN A 323 -14.42 7.21 24.32
N CYS A 324 -13.11 7.00 24.25
CA CYS A 324 -12.24 6.90 25.42
C CYS A 324 -10.84 7.38 25.08
N LEU A 325 -10.31 8.31 25.88
CA LEU A 325 -9.04 8.95 25.61
C LEU A 325 -7.87 8.09 26.11
N TYR A 326 -6.83 7.99 25.28
CA TYR A 326 -5.53 7.44 25.66
C TYR A 326 -4.43 8.38 25.18
N SER A 327 -3.52 8.77 26.09
CA SER A 327 -2.21 9.28 25.67
C SER A 327 -1.38 8.13 25.07
N ALA A 328 -0.29 8.47 24.40
CA ALA A 328 0.60 7.46 23.82
C ALA A 328 1.18 6.52 24.90
N GLU A 329 1.53 7.08 26.06
CA GLU A 329 2.04 6.34 27.22
C GLU A 329 0.95 5.50 27.86
N ALA A 330 -0.28 6.02 27.98
CA ALA A 330 -1.39 5.27 28.53
C ALA A 330 -1.76 4.07 27.65
N GLU A 331 -1.76 4.24 26.32
CA GLU A 331 -1.97 3.15 25.36
C GLU A 331 -0.84 2.12 25.47
N ARG A 332 0.43 2.56 25.47
CA ARG A 332 1.60 1.71 25.67
C ARG A 332 1.49 0.88 26.94
N ASP A 333 1.22 1.53 28.07
CA ASP A 333 1.18 0.89 29.39
C ASP A 333 -0.01 -0.07 29.48
N PHE A 334 -1.16 0.27 28.90
CA PHE A 334 -2.30 -0.65 28.81
C PHE A 334 -1.98 -1.89 27.98
N VAL A 335 -1.30 -1.74 26.84
CA VAL A 335 -0.84 -2.86 26.02
C VAL A 335 0.17 -3.72 26.76
N ARG A 336 1.21 -3.11 27.36
CA ARG A 336 2.29 -3.81 28.07
C ARG A 336 1.78 -4.60 29.27
N ASP A 337 0.98 -3.95 30.12
CA ASP A 337 0.70 -4.42 31.47
C ASP A 337 -0.61 -5.21 31.56
N HIS A 338 -1.51 -5.09 30.57
CA HIS A 338 -2.85 -5.68 30.62
C HIS A 338 -3.29 -6.37 29.33
N LEU A 339 -3.48 -5.63 28.23
CA LEU A 339 -4.12 -6.16 27.03
C LEU A 339 -3.24 -7.18 26.31
N GLY A 340 -1.97 -6.87 26.08
CA GLY A 340 -1.02 -7.78 25.45
C GLY A 340 -0.91 -9.13 26.16
N PRO A 341 -0.62 -9.15 27.48
CA PRO A 341 -0.59 -10.39 28.26
C PRO A 341 -1.92 -11.17 28.25
N ALA A 342 -3.07 -10.48 28.31
CA ALA A 342 -4.38 -11.13 28.29
C ALA A 342 -4.66 -11.81 26.93
N LEU A 343 -4.33 -11.14 25.82
CA LEU A 343 -4.49 -11.71 24.48
C LEU A 343 -3.54 -12.89 24.25
N GLU A 344 -2.28 -12.79 24.67
CA GLU A 344 -1.31 -13.90 24.57
C GLU A 344 -1.77 -15.12 25.38
N ALA A 345 -2.18 -14.92 26.65
CA ALA A 345 -2.66 -15.98 27.52
C ALA A 345 -3.95 -16.66 27.05
N SER A 346 -4.72 -16.01 26.16
CA SER A 346 -5.92 -16.61 25.57
C SER A 346 -5.64 -17.68 24.51
N GLU A 347 -4.41 -17.71 23.97
CA GLU A 347 -3.99 -18.61 22.87
C GLU A 347 -4.87 -18.52 21.60
N LEU A 348 -5.62 -17.41 21.43
CA LEU A 348 -6.51 -17.21 20.28
C LEU A 348 -5.77 -16.74 19.00
N GLY A 349 -4.48 -16.43 19.08
CA GLY A 349 -3.65 -16.05 17.92
C GLY A 349 -3.97 -14.66 17.33
N LEU A 350 -4.61 -13.79 18.12
CA LEU A 350 -5.14 -12.49 17.70
C LEU A 350 -4.02 -11.48 17.41
N LYS A 351 -4.22 -10.65 16.39
CA LYS A 351 -3.34 -9.50 16.10
C LYS A 351 -3.82 -8.26 16.84
N LEU A 352 -2.88 -7.41 17.25
CA LEU A 352 -3.19 -6.14 17.91
C LEU A 352 -2.63 -4.96 17.12
N LEU A 353 -3.50 -4.01 16.80
CA LEU A 353 -3.19 -2.74 16.18
C LEU A 353 -3.29 -1.62 17.22
N ILE A 354 -2.30 -0.72 17.23
CA ILE A 354 -2.33 0.51 18.04
C ILE A 354 -2.84 1.69 17.20
N TRP A 355 -3.03 2.84 17.85
CA TRP A 355 -3.39 4.13 17.29
C TRP A 355 -4.83 4.27 16.81
N ASP A 356 -5.22 3.62 15.71
CA ASP A 356 -6.59 3.61 15.15
C ASP A 356 -7.21 5.03 15.06
N HIS A 357 -6.42 5.97 14.52
CA HIS A 357 -6.79 7.37 14.38
C HIS A 357 -6.01 8.04 13.22
N ASN A 358 -6.14 9.34 13.05
CA ASN A 358 -5.69 10.04 11.84
C ASN A 358 -4.16 10.01 11.62
N ARG A 359 -3.74 10.25 10.36
CA ARG A 359 -2.32 10.15 9.93
C ARG A 359 -1.37 11.12 10.64
N ASP A 360 -1.87 12.20 11.22
CA ASP A 360 -1.06 13.31 11.74
C ASP A 360 -0.17 12.91 12.90
N ASP A 361 -0.73 12.27 13.92
CA ASP A 361 -0.03 11.90 15.16
C ASP A 361 0.49 10.45 15.13
N MET A 362 0.25 9.71 14.04
CA MET A 362 0.58 8.29 13.94
C MET A 362 2.06 8.00 14.14
N PHE A 363 2.96 8.88 13.67
CA PHE A 363 4.40 8.71 13.85
C PHE A 363 4.81 8.88 15.32
N ALA A 364 4.28 9.90 15.99
CA ALA A 364 4.52 10.11 17.41
C ALA A 364 3.98 8.94 18.24
N ARG A 365 2.80 8.42 17.88
CA ARG A 365 2.21 7.26 18.54
C ARG A 365 3.04 5.99 18.33
N ALA A 366 3.43 5.71 17.09
CA ALA A 366 4.33 4.62 16.75
C ALA A 366 5.63 4.70 17.56
N HIS A 367 6.27 5.87 17.60
CA HIS A 367 7.50 6.07 18.37
C HIS A 367 7.33 5.76 19.86
N ALA A 368 6.29 6.29 20.50
CA ALA A 368 6.08 6.10 21.94
C ALA A 368 5.87 4.63 22.32
N ILE A 369 5.10 3.88 21.52
CA ILE A 369 4.75 2.48 21.83
C ILE A 369 5.85 1.53 21.36
N TYR A 370 6.38 1.72 20.15
CA TYR A 370 7.39 0.82 19.58
C TYR A 370 8.77 0.94 20.23
N SER A 371 9.05 2.05 20.92
CA SER A 371 10.32 2.22 21.66
C SER A 371 10.36 1.43 22.98
N ASP A 372 9.21 0.94 23.48
CA ASP A 372 9.14 0.06 24.64
C ASP A 372 9.04 -1.41 24.17
N PRO A 373 10.10 -2.22 24.31
CA PRO A 373 10.09 -3.60 23.83
C PRO A 373 9.03 -4.48 24.54
N GLU A 374 8.67 -4.16 25.78
CA GLU A 374 7.69 -4.93 26.54
C GLU A 374 6.26 -4.66 26.07
N ALA A 375 5.99 -3.48 25.49
CA ALA A 375 4.76 -3.20 24.77
C ALA A 375 4.83 -3.73 23.32
N ALA A 376 5.93 -3.41 22.61
CA ALA A 376 6.07 -3.64 21.18
C ALA A 376 6.03 -5.12 20.77
N LYS A 377 6.36 -6.05 21.68
CA LYS A 377 6.25 -7.50 21.44
C LYS A 377 4.81 -7.97 21.23
N TYR A 378 3.83 -7.27 21.80
CA TYR A 378 2.40 -7.58 21.67
C TYR A 378 1.73 -6.91 20.48
N VAL A 379 2.34 -5.86 19.93
CA VAL A 379 1.76 -5.06 18.84
C VAL A 379 2.15 -5.67 17.50
N TRP A 380 1.17 -6.05 16.68
CA TRP A 380 1.42 -6.52 15.32
C TRP A 380 1.67 -5.36 14.36
N GLY A 381 0.92 -4.27 14.51
CA GLY A 381 1.04 -3.11 13.64
C GLY A 381 0.29 -1.89 14.17
N ILE A 382 0.09 -0.93 13.30
CA ILE A 382 -0.62 0.31 13.58
C ILE A 382 -1.81 0.46 12.63
N GLY A 383 -2.98 0.76 13.22
CA GLY A 383 -4.19 1.16 12.51
C GLY A 383 -4.22 2.67 12.33
N TYR A 384 -4.81 3.17 11.25
CA TYR A 384 -5.03 4.61 11.10
C TYR A 384 -6.26 4.92 10.26
N HIS A 385 -6.77 6.14 10.43
CA HIS A 385 -7.95 6.68 9.77
C HIS A 385 -7.56 7.76 8.77
N TRP A 386 -8.44 8.02 7.81
CA TRP A 386 -8.08 8.89 6.68
C TRP A 386 -8.41 10.38 6.85
N TYR A 387 -9.06 10.77 7.96
CA TYR A 387 -9.66 12.10 8.14
C TYR A 387 -8.60 13.19 8.36
N GLY A 388 -9.05 14.44 8.28
CA GLY A 388 -8.24 15.65 8.30
C GLY A 388 -7.93 16.21 6.91
N ASP A 389 -8.72 15.90 5.87
CA ASP A 389 -8.53 16.51 4.54
C ASP A 389 -9.16 17.91 4.50
N PRO A 390 -8.36 19.00 4.46
CA PRO A 390 -8.90 20.36 4.48
C PRO A 390 -9.72 20.70 3.23
N ARG A 391 -9.66 19.88 2.16
CA ARG A 391 -10.50 20.05 0.96
C ARG A 391 -11.95 19.64 1.20
N TYR A 392 -12.19 18.78 2.18
CA TYR A 392 -13.51 18.19 2.48
C TYR A 392 -13.98 18.48 3.91
N GLU A 393 -13.07 18.83 4.81
CA GLU A 393 -13.33 19.11 6.22
C GLU A 393 -12.99 20.56 6.56
N ALA A 394 -13.93 21.26 7.20
CA ALA A 394 -13.70 22.59 7.75
C ALA A 394 -13.13 22.47 9.18
N TRP A 395 -11.89 21.99 9.32
CA TRP A 395 -11.19 22.00 10.61
C TRP A 395 -10.34 23.27 10.75
N PRO A 396 -10.70 24.22 11.64
CA PRO A 396 -10.04 25.53 11.71
C PRO A 396 -8.58 25.49 12.23
N ALA A 397 -8.02 24.32 12.54
CA ALA A 397 -6.69 24.17 13.13
C ALA A 397 -5.67 23.38 12.29
N ARG A 398 -6.03 22.92 11.09
CA ARG A 398 -5.12 22.12 10.23
C ARG A 398 -4.99 22.77 8.85
N GLU A 399 -4.26 23.87 8.79
CA GLU A 399 -3.72 24.36 7.52
C GLU A 399 -2.73 23.32 6.97
N GLY A 400 -3.22 22.45 6.08
CA GLY A 400 -2.39 21.79 5.09
C GLY A 400 -1.85 20.41 5.50
N MET A 401 -2.40 19.40 4.81
CA MET A 401 -1.79 18.18 4.28
C MET A 401 -2.48 16.90 4.75
N LEU A 402 -2.72 15.99 3.81
CA LEU A 402 -3.19 14.63 4.04
C LEU A 402 -2.14 13.76 4.76
N LEU A 403 -0.89 14.23 4.89
CA LEU A 403 0.20 13.60 5.64
C LEU A 403 0.44 12.11 5.32
N HIS A 404 0.20 11.68 4.07
CA HIS A 404 0.51 10.31 3.60
C HIS A 404 1.97 9.90 3.87
N GLU A 405 2.89 10.86 3.90
CA GLU A 405 4.31 10.62 4.20
C GLU A 405 4.53 10.02 5.62
N ASN A 406 3.61 10.24 6.56
CA ASN A 406 3.74 9.66 7.89
C ASN A 406 3.67 8.13 7.88
N LEU A 407 2.99 7.51 6.91
CA LEU A 407 3.01 6.05 6.78
C LEU A 407 4.43 5.56 6.45
N ARG A 408 5.12 6.25 5.52
CA ARG A 408 6.52 5.92 5.17
C ARG A 408 7.44 6.09 6.36
N LYS A 409 7.32 7.19 7.10
CA LYS A 409 8.13 7.43 8.31
C LYS A 409 7.89 6.38 9.39
N VAL A 410 6.65 5.92 9.55
CA VAL A 410 6.34 4.81 10.47
C VAL A 410 7.02 3.52 10.02
N HIS A 411 6.95 3.19 8.73
CA HIS A 411 7.64 2.02 8.19
C HIS A 411 9.17 2.14 8.33
N GLU A 412 9.76 3.31 8.09
CA GLU A 412 11.19 3.57 8.31
C GLU A 412 11.60 3.39 9.78
N LEU A 413 10.73 3.83 10.71
CA LEU A 413 10.94 3.69 12.14
C LEU A 413 10.88 2.21 12.58
N ARG A 414 9.93 1.44 12.04
CA ARG A 414 9.71 0.01 12.36
C ARG A 414 9.29 -0.79 11.13
N PRO A 415 10.26 -1.24 10.31
CA PRO A 415 9.95 -1.99 9.09
C PRO A 415 9.43 -3.41 9.38
N ASP A 416 9.56 -3.89 10.62
CA ASP A 416 9.00 -5.15 11.11
C ASP A 416 7.52 -5.05 11.55
N LYS A 417 6.93 -3.85 11.50
CA LYS A 417 5.55 -3.59 11.90
C LYS A 417 4.68 -3.26 10.69
N HIS A 418 3.42 -3.65 10.79
CA HIS A 418 2.45 -3.56 9.70
C HIS A 418 1.62 -2.28 9.79
N ILE A 419 1.11 -1.80 8.64
CA ILE A 419 0.29 -0.58 8.56
C ILE A 419 -1.05 -0.93 7.90
N ILE A 420 -2.15 -0.70 8.63
CA ILE A 420 -3.52 -0.98 8.19
C ILE A 420 -4.35 0.32 8.21
N MET A 421 -5.09 0.59 7.15
CA MET A 421 -6.13 1.62 7.13
C MET A 421 -7.41 0.96 7.63
N THR A 422 -7.86 1.38 8.80
CA THR A 422 -8.94 0.74 9.54
C THR A 422 -10.28 1.46 9.38
N GLU A 423 -10.27 2.73 8.96
CA GLU A 423 -11.48 3.49 8.73
C GLU A 423 -11.30 4.64 7.73
N ALA A 424 -12.19 4.71 6.76
CA ALA A 424 -12.32 5.81 5.81
C ALA A 424 -13.80 6.05 5.49
N CYS A 425 -14.24 7.31 5.45
CA CYS A 425 -15.56 7.66 4.95
C CYS A 425 -15.64 9.11 4.44
N GLN A 426 -16.59 9.38 3.55
CA GLN A 426 -16.93 10.75 3.21
C GLN A 426 -17.88 11.32 4.28
N GLU A 427 -17.43 12.39 4.91
CA GLU A 427 -18.09 13.10 6.00
C GLU A 427 -19.24 13.97 5.48
N PHE A 428 -20.12 14.39 6.40
CA PHE A 428 -21.24 15.30 6.15
C PHE A 428 -22.28 14.73 5.17
N GLY A 429 -22.57 13.44 5.31
CA GLY A 429 -23.61 12.72 4.59
C GLY A 429 -23.27 12.29 3.15
N PRO A 430 -24.20 11.61 2.46
CA PRO A 430 -23.97 11.03 1.15
C PRO A 430 -23.73 12.07 0.07
N ARG A 431 -22.74 11.84 -0.80
CA ARG A 431 -22.46 12.68 -1.99
C ARG A 431 -23.02 12.01 -3.25
N ILE A 432 -24.32 11.72 -3.25
CA ILE A 432 -25.00 11.02 -4.35
C ILE A 432 -24.77 11.75 -5.68
N GLY A 433 -24.29 11.03 -6.70
CA GLY A 433 -23.99 11.56 -8.03
C GLY A 433 -22.66 12.32 -8.14
N SER A 434 -21.94 12.57 -7.04
CA SER A 434 -20.63 13.21 -7.09
C SER A 434 -19.59 12.31 -7.71
N TRP A 435 -18.87 12.81 -8.71
CA TRP A 435 -17.72 12.11 -9.29
C TRP A 435 -16.45 12.28 -8.45
N LYS A 436 -16.32 13.44 -7.79
CA LYS A 436 -15.18 13.79 -6.94
C LYS A 436 -15.02 12.84 -5.75
N LEU A 437 -16.11 12.20 -5.31
CA LEU A 437 -16.07 11.19 -4.26
C LEU A 437 -15.19 10.00 -4.65
N GLY A 438 -15.40 9.41 -5.83
CA GLY A 438 -14.55 8.32 -6.32
C GLY A 438 -13.09 8.76 -6.51
N GLU A 439 -12.88 9.95 -7.07
CA GLU A 439 -11.53 10.51 -7.25
C GLU A 439 -10.78 10.70 -5.92
N ARG A 440 -11.46 11.14 -4.85
CA ARG A 440 -10.90 11.23 -3.49
C ARG A 440 -10.48 9.86 -2.97
N TYR A 441 -11.36 8.86 -3.12
CA TYR A 441 -11.08 7.49 -2.70
C TYR A 441 -9.84 6.92 -3.41
N ALA A 442 -9.76 7.02 -4.74
CA ALA A 442 -8.62 6.48 -5.46
C ALA A 442 -7.31 7.21 -5.19
N GLU A 443 -7.34 8.56 -5.09
CA GLU A 443 -6.16 9.34 -4.72
C GLU A 443 -5.61 8.88 -3.36
N ALA A 444 -6.47 8.76 -2.36
CA ALA A 444 -6.08 8.31 -1.03
C ALA A 444 -5.52 6.88 -1.06
N ILE A 445 -6.22 5.95 -1.72
CA ILE A 445 -5.78 4.54 -1.83
C ILE A 445 -4.42 4.45 -2.53
N ILE A 446 -4.19 5.14 -3.65
CA ILE A 446 -2.90 5.13 -4.36
C ILE A 446 -1.79 5.63 -3.45
N LYS A 447 -2.00 6.78 -2.79
CA LYS A 447 -0.98 7.41 -1.93
C LYS A 447 -0.67 6.57 -0.69
N ASP A 448 -1.68 5.95 -0.10
CA ASP A 448 -1.49 5.08 1.05
C ASP A 448 -0.78 3.76 0.66
N LEU A 449 -1.13 3.15 -0.47
CA LEU A 449 -0.45 1.97 -1.01
C LEU A 449 1.03 2.26 -1.33
N ASP A 450 1.34 3.44 -1.84
CA ASP A 450 2.71 3.91 -2.04
C ASP A 450 3.42 4.32 -0.73
N GLY A 451 2.70 4.28 0.39
CA GLY A 451 3.14 4.55 1.75
C GLY A 451 3.28 3.30 2.63
N TRP A 452 3.37 2.09 2.07
CA TRP A 452 3.45 0.81 2.81
C TRP A 452 2.14 0.31 3.42
N LEU A 453 0.99 0.79 2.96
CA LEU A 453 -0.31 0.23 3.37
C LEU A 453 -0.46 -1.23 2.95
N GLU A 454 -0.99 -2.05 3.87
CA GLU A 454 -1.21 -3.49 3.63
C GLU A 454 -2.70 -3.88 3.58
N ALA A 455 -3.62 -3.15 4.18
CA ALA A 455 -5.07 -3.36 3.98
C ALA A 455 -5.84 -2.04 4.09
N TRP A 456 -6.99 -1.97 3.41
CA TRP A 456 -7.82 -0.77 3.36
C TRP A 456 -9.29 -1.12 3.67
N VAL A 457 -9.78 -0.62 4.81
CA VAL A 457 -11.13 -0.90 5.31
C VAL A 457 -11.96 0.39 5.30
N ASP A 458 -13.01 0.39 4.47
CA ASP A 458 -14.00 1.47 4.46
C ASP A 458 -14.81 1.48 5.76
N TRP A 459 -15.52 2.57 6.01
CA TRP A 459 -16.44 2.65 7.14
C TRP A 459 -17.73 1.87 6.87
N ASN A 460 -18.90 2.49 6.96
CA ASN A 460 -20.17 1.77 6.80
C ASN A 460 -20.31 1.12 5.41
N LEU A 461 -20.60 -0.19 5.38
CA LEU A 461 -20.88 -0.91 4.12
C LEU A 461 -22.13 -0.38 3.42
N ILE A 462 -23.17 0.01 4.18
CA ILE A 462 -24.41 0.55 3.64
C ILE A 462 -25.03 1.56 4.59
N LEU A 463 -25.53 2.66 4.01
CA LEU A 463 -26.31 3.69 4.69
C LEU A 463 -27.51 4.08 3.82
N ASP A 464 -28.48 4.79 4.40
CA ASP A 464 -29.63 5.32 3.65
C ASP A 464 -29.31 6.66 2.96
N GLU A 465 -30.29 7.23 2.25
CA GLU A 465 -30.12 8.51 1.54
C GLU A 465 -29.77 9.71 2.45
N SER A 466 -29.95 9.59 3.77
CA SER A 466 -29.53 10.60 4.74
C SER A 466 -28.08 10.43 5.20
N GLY A 467 -27.51 9.24 5.03
CA GLY A 467 -26.20 8.87 5.60
C GLY A 467 -26.29 8.27 6.98
N GLY A 468 -27.46 7.75 7.34
CA GLY A 468 -27.74 7.07 8.60
C GLY A 468 -28.20 5.62 8.39
N PRO A 469 -28.79 5.01 9.44
CA PRO A 469 -29.08 5.59 10.75
C PRO A 469 -27.83 5.85 11.61
N ASN A 470 -27.84 6.91 12.40
CA ASN A 470 -26.78 7.26 13.36
C ASN A 470 -27.42 7.94 14.58
N HIS A 471 -27.17 7.45 15.79
CA HIS A 471 -27.93 7.87 16.98
C HIS A 471 -27.59 9.27 17.49
N VAL A 472 -26.51 9.89 16.98
CA VAL A 472 -26.09 11.26 17.31
C VAL A 472 -26.13 12.19 16.10
N ASN A 473 -26.70 11.74 14.98
CA ASN A 473 -26.79 12.49 13.72
C ASN A 473 -25.40 12.88 13.14
N ASN A 474 -24.37 12.06 13.39
CA ASN A 474 -23.04 12.17 12.76
C ASN A 474 -23.06 11.49 11.37
N LEU A 475 -23.77 12.09 10.41
CA LEU A 475 -24.08 11.46 9.13
C LEU A 475 -22.88 11.44 8.18
N VAL A 476 -22.70 10.32 7.46
CA VAL A 476 -21.59 10.10 6.51
C VAL A 476 -22.09 9.41 5.23
N SER A 477 -21.22 9.20 4.26
CA SER A 477 -21.52 8.42 3.05
C SER A 477 -21.03 6.98 3.19
N ALA A 478 -21.70 6.07 2.46
CA ALA A 478 -21.20 4.74 2.13
C ALA A 478 -21.04 4.60 0.60
N PRO A 479 -20.25 3.66 0.07
CA PRO A 479 -20.14 3.41 -1.37
C PRO A 479 -21.43 2.91 -2.01
N ILE A 480 -22.28 2.27 -1.22
CA ILE A 480 -23.63 1.86 -1.59
C ILE A 480 -24.63 2.53 -0.65
N ILE A 481 -25.61 3.21 -1.25
CA ILE A 481 -26.70 3.87 -0.53
C ILE A 481 -28.00 3.13 -0.79
N ALA A 482 -28.73 2.77 0.27
CA ALA A 482 -30.11 2.31 0.17
C ALA A 482 -31.01 3.51 -0.12
N ASP A 483 -31.72 3.49 -1.24
CA ASP A 483 -32.82 4.43 -1.49
C ASP A 483 -34.08 3.81 -0.89
N THR A 484 -34.37 4.18 0.36
CA THR A 484 -35.47 3.61 1.13
C THR A 484 -36.83 4.09 0.61
N ALA A 485 -36.89 5.32 0.09
CA ALA A 485 -38.08 5.89 -0.52
C ALA A 485 -38.55 5.13 -1.77
N ARG A 486 -37.62 4.71 -2.63
CA ARG A 486 -37.95 3.99 -3.88
C ARG A 486 -37.80 2.48 -3.77
N GLY A 487 -37.21 1.99 -2.68
CA GLY A 487 -36.85 0.58 -2.55
C GLY A 487 -35.84 0.17 -3.62
N SER A 488 -34.81 0.98 -3.83
CA SER A 488 -33.71 0.72 -4.78
C SER A 488 -32.34 0.88 -4.13
N ILE A 489 -31.27 0.59 -4.87
CA ILE A 489 -29.87 0.68 -4.40
C ILE A 489 -29.12 1.62 -5.33
N LEU A 490 -28.32 2.52 -4.75
CA LEU A 490 -27.51 3.49 -5.47
C LEU A 490 -26.03 3.15 -5.27
N PHE A 491 -25.34 2.86 -6.36
CA PHE A 491 -23.88 2.68 -6.38
C PHE A 491 -23.22 4.03 -6.62
N LEU A 492 -22.41 4.49 -5.66
CA LEU A 492 -21.71 5.77 -5.76
C LEU A 492 -20.40 5.60 -6.53
N SER A 493 -19.79 6.73 -6.93
CA SER A 493 -18.50 6.69 -7.63
C SER A 493 -17.41 6.00 -6.81
N SER A 494 -17.41 6.13 -5.48
CA SER A 494 -16.50 5.41 -4.58
C SER A 494 -16.55 3.89 -4.76
N TYR A 495 -17.74 3.28 -4.90
CA TYR A 495 -17.86 1.84 -5.12
C TYR A 495 -17.07 1.38 -6.36
N TYR A 496 -17.26 2.09 -7.48
CA TYR A 496 -16.57 1.74 -8.71
C TYR A 496 -15.06 1.99 -8.63
N TYR A 497 -14.65 3.08 -7.99
CA TYR A 497 -13.24 3.43 -7.83
C TYR A 497 -12.50 2.46 -6.91
N ILE A 498 -13.10 2.06 -5.78
CA ILE A 498 -12.53 1.00 -4.92
C ILE A 498 -12.38 -0.31 -5.72
N GLY A 499 -13.37 -0.64 -6.57
CA GLY A 499 -13.32 -1.85 -7.39
C GLY A 499 -12.18 -1.91 -8.40
N HIS A 500 -11.55 -0.78 -8.76
CA HIS A 500 -10.33 -0.79 -9.58
C HIS A 500 -9.10 -1.31 -8.84
N PHE A 501 -9.15 -1.32 -7.50
CA PHE A 501 -8.13 -1.90 -6.64
C PHE A 501 -8.58 -3.27 -6.15
N SER A 502 -9.71 -3.36 -5.46
CA SER A 502 -10.10 -4.57 -4.71
C SER A 502 -10.34 -5.80 -5.57
N ARG A 503 -10.87 -5.62 -6.79
CA ARG A 503 -11.13 -6.73 -7.70
C ARG A 503 -9.86 -7.29 -8.32
N TYR A 504 -8.81 -6.48 -8.43
CA TYR A 504 -7.66 -6.79 -9.28
C TYR A 504 -6.36 -6.95 -8.50
N ILE A 505 -6.19 -6.29 -7.36
CA ILE A 505 -5.09 -6.51 -6.41
C ILE A 505 -5.53 -7.60 -5.44
N LYS A 506 -5.02 -8.82 -5.63
CA LYS A 506 -5.44 -9.99 -4.86
C LYS A 506 -4.74 -10.04 -3.49
N PRO A 507 -5.36 -10.67 -2.47
CA PRO A 507 -4.66 -10.98 -1.23
C PRO A 507 -3.36 -11.73 -1.52
N GLY A 508 -2.25 -11.28 -0.92
CA GLY A 508 -0.91 -11.80 -1.19
C GLY A 508 -0.17 -11.09 -2.32
N ALA A 509 -0.80 -10.14 -3.03
CA ALA A 509 -0.13 -9.37 -4.07
C ALA A 509 1.00 -8.52 -3.47
N GLN A 510 2.12 -8.38 -4.17
CA GLN A 510 3.22 -7.52 -3.75
C GLN A 510 3.18 -6.20 -4.50
N ARG A 511 3.25 -5.07 -3.77
CA ARG A 511 3.39 -3.75 -4.38
C ARG A 511 4.71 -3.71 -5.16
N ILE A 512 4.69 -3.11 -6.35
CA ILE A 512 5.85 -3.04 -7.26
C ILE A 512 6.21 -1.59 -7.53
N SER A 513 7.42 -1.35 -8.03
CA SER A 513 7.80 0.01 -8.44
C SER A 513 6.97 0.45 -9.64
N ALA A 514 6.28 1.57 -9.50
CA ALA A 514 5.47 2.20 -10.53
C ALA A 514 5.68 3.71 -10.50
N ALA A 515 5.87 4.35 -11.66
CA ALA A 515 6.08 5.79 -11.73
C ALA A 515 5.54 6.39 -13.02
N SER A 516 4.98 7.60 -12.93
CA SER A 516 4.70 8.47 -14.07
C SER A 516 5.85 9.45 -14.28
N ASN A 517 6.25 9.70 -15.52
CA ASN A 517 7.21 10.76 -15.85
C ASN A 517 6.56 12.12 -16.18
N ARG A 518 5.25 12.24 -16.01
CA ARG A 518 4.47 13.48 -16.23
C ARG A 518 3.53 13.73 -15.06
N ASP A 519 3.42 15.00 -14.69
CA ASP A 519 2.43 15.47 -13.74
C ASP A 519 1.03 15.35 -14.37
N GLY A 520 0.10 14.68 -13.69
CA GLY A 520 -1.30 14.56 -14.13
C GLY A 520 -1.88 13.15 -14.05
N LEU A 521 -1.06 12.12 -13.91
CA LEU A 521 -1.50 10.74 -13.67
C LEU A 521 -0.93 10.23 -12.35
N GLU A 522 -1.81 9.72 -11.49
CA GLU A 522 -1.39 8.94 -10.31
C GLU A 522 -1.42 7.45 -10.67
N VAL A 523 -0.43 6.68 -10.20
CA VAL A 523 -0.29 5.27 -10.55
C VAL A 523 0.22 4.46 -9.37
N THR A 524 -0.31 3.25 -9.20
CA THR A 524 0.30 2.22 -8.36
C THR A 524 0.28 0.88 -9.09
N GLY A 525 1.18 -0.04 -8.72
CA GLY A 525 1.35 -1.32 -9.38
C GLY A 525 1.54 -2.48 -8.41
N PHE A 526 1.03 -3.66 -8.78
CA PHE A 526 1.07 -4.87 -7.96
C PHE A 526 1.37 -6.10 -8.82
N ALA A 527 2.07 -7.06 -8.25
CA ALA A 527 2.18 -8.41 -8.80
C ALA A 527 1.37 -9.36 -7.93
N ASN A 528 0.35 -9.98 -8.53
CA ASN A 528 -0.52 -10.94 -7.86
C ASN A 528 0.18 -12.29 -7.67
N PRO A 529 -0.30 -13.13 -6.73
CA PRO A 529 0.23 -14.48 -6.52
C PRO A 529 0.10 -15.41 -7.75
N ASP A 530 -0.86 -15.12 -8.63
CA ASP A 530 -1.07 -15.86 -9.89
C ASP A 530 -0.09 -15.45 -11.02
N GLY A 531 0.85 -14.54 -10.74
CA GLY A 531 1.84 -14.03 -11.69
C GLY A 531 1.38 -12.84 -12.52
N SER A 532 0.09 -12.47 -12.48
CA SER A 532 -0.40 -11.29 -13.18
C SER A 532 0.15 -10.00 -12.57
N VAL A 533 0.42 -9.00 -13.42
CA VAL A 533 0.80 -7.64 -13.00
C VAL A 533 -0.38 -6.71 -13.22
N VAL A 534 -0.71 -5.93 -12.21
CA VAL A 534 -1.81 -4.96 -12.22
C VAL A 534 -1.24 -3.56 -12.05
N ALA A 535 -1.70 -2.62 -12.86
CA ALA A 535 -1.46 -1.20 -12.65
C ALA A 535 -2.79 -0.44 -12.61
N VAL A 536 -2.97 0.40 -11.60
CA VAL A 536 -4.14 1.27 -11.47
C VAL A 536 -3.69 2.69 -11.74
N VAL A 537 -4.38 3.36 -12.66
CA VAL A 537 -4.03 4.70 -13.17
C VAL A 537 -5.23 5.62 -12.98
N LEU A 538 -5.01 6.73 -12.28
CA LEU A 538 -6.01 7.75 -12.00
C LEU A 538 -5.68 9.04 -12.78
N ASN A 539 -6.66 9.55 -13.51
CA ASN A 539 -6.64 10.88 -14.12
C ASN A 539 -7.80 11.72 -13.54
N GLN A 540 -7.47 12.63 -12.63
CA GLN A 540 -8.42 13.59 -12.05
C GLN A 540 -8.56 14.89 -12.87
N GLY A 541 -7.77 15.03 -13.94
CA GLY A 541 -7.72 16.21 -14.79
C GLY A 541 -8.90 16.32 -15.76
N ASP A 542 -9.10 17.53 -16.26
CA ASP A 542 -10.20 17.88 -17.18
C ASP A 542 -9.94 17.44 -18.64
N TYR A 543 -8.75 16.93 -18.94
CA TYR A 543 -8.34 16.54 -20.28
C TYR A 543 -7.85 15.08 -20.33
N PRO A 544 -8.10 14.36 -21.43
CA PRO A 544 -7.48 13.07 -21.65
C PRO A 544 -5.96 13.21 -21.76
N VAL A 545 -5.23 12.20 -21.28
CA VAL A 545 -3.78 12.13 -21.35
C VAL A 545 -3.39 10.89 -22.14
N ASP A 546 -2.81 11.09 -23.32
CA ASP A 546 -2.11 10.05 -24.07
C ASP A 546 -0.80 9.68 -23.35
N PHE A 547 -0.56 8.39 -23.14
CA PHE A 547 0.68 7.93 -22.51
C PHE A 547 1.11 6.55 -23.02
N TRP A 548 2.35 6.19 -22.68
CA TRP A 548 2.91 4.86 -22.90
C TRP A 548 2.89 4.07 -21.60
N LEU A 549 2.30 2.87 -21.62
CA LEU A 549 2.46 1.89 -20.54
C LEU A 549 3.71 1.06 -20.85
N GLN A 550 4.72 1.14 -19.98
CA GLN A 550 5.97 0.42 -20.12
C GLN A 550 6.16 -0.60 -19.00
N ILE A 551 6.52 -1.83 -19.35
CA ILE A 551 6.82 -2.92 -18.42
C ILE A 551 7.91 -3.83 -19.01
N ASN A 552 8.96 -4.12 -18.24
CA ASN A 552 10.06 -5.01 -18.66
C ASN A 552 10.65 -4.70 -20.06
N GLY A 553 10.76 -3.42 -20.43
CA GLY A 553 11.28 -3.00 -21.73
C GLY A 553 10.33 -3.22 -22.93
N GLN A 554 9.10 -3.67 -22.69
CA GLN A 554 8.01 -3.61 -23.66
C GLN A 554 7.12 -2.40 -23.38
N SER A 555 6.47 -1.86 -24.41
CA SER A 555 5.53 -0.77 -24.23
C SER A 555 4.32 -0.83 -25.16
N ALA A 556 3.26 -0.15 -24.77
CA ALA A 556 2.05 0.05 -25.57
C ALA A 556 1.53 1.48 -25.37
N LYS A 557 1.07 2.12 -26.45
CA LYS A 557 0.41 3.43 -26.37
C LYS A 557 -1.04 3.25 -25.92
N THR A 558 -1.50 4.11 -25.02
CA THR A 558 -2.87 4.14 -24.53
C THR A 558 -3.26 5.56 -24.06
N GLU A 559 -4.45 5.70 -23.49
CA GLU A 559 -5.00 6.96 -22.99
C GLU A 559 -5.61 6.79 -21.59
N ALA A 560 -5.54 7.85 -20.79
CA ALA A 560 -6.36 8.02 -19.61
C ALA A 560 -7.37 9.14 -19.87
N LEU A 561 -8.66 8.81 -19.93
CA LEU A 561 -9.71 9.81 -20.16
C LEU A 561 -9.77 10.84 -19.01
N ALA A 562 -10.29 12.03 -19.30
CA ALA A 562 -10.58 13.03 -18.27
C ALA A 562 -11.51 12.44 -17.19
N HIS A 563 -11.23 12.73 -15.91
CA HIS A 563 -11.98 12.21 -14.78
C HIS A 563 -12.23 10.69 -14.84
N SER A 564 -11.15 9.93 -14.96
CA SER A 564 -11.22 8.47 -15.10
C SER A 564 -10.21 7.74 -14.23
N ILE A 565 -10.53 6.49 -13.96
CA ILE A 565 -9.62 5.50 -13.39
C ILE A 565 -9.61 4.28 -14.31
N SER A 566 -8.41 3.75 -14.57
CA SER A 566 -8.21 2.58 -15.41
C SER A 566 -7.32 1.56 -14.71
N THR A 567 -7.65 0.28 -14.85
CA THR A 567 -6.83 -0.84 -14.38
C THR A 567 -6.31 -1.61 -15.58
N PHE A 568 -5.00 -1.78 -15.65
CA PHE A 568 -4.30 -2.55 -16.66
C PHE A 568 -3.83 -3.87 -16.05
N ILE A 569 -4.25 -4.99 -16.64
CA ILE A 569 -3.89 -6.33 -16.18
C ILE A 569 -3.03 -6.99 -17.24
N VAL A 570 -1.75 -7.18 -16.93
CA VAL A 570 -0.79 -7.92 -17.74
C VAL A 570 -0.81 -9.38 -17.25
N ALA A 571 -1.39 -10.28 -18.04
CA ALA A 571 -1.39 -11.70 -17.71
C ALA A 571 0.03 -12.28 -17.78
N ASP A 572 0.34 -13.27 -16.94
CA ASP A 572 1.58 -14.02 -17.09
C ASP A 572 1.54 -14.86 -18.39
N ALA A 573 2.64 -14.85 -19.14
CA ALA A 573 2.77 -15.64 -20.36
C ALA A 573 2.75 -17.15 -20.07
N ALA A 574 3.11 -17.56 -18.84
CA ALA A 574 3.05 -18.95 -18.40
C ALA A 574 1.61 -19.48 -18.18
N ALA A 575 0.62 -18.60 -17.99
CA ALA A 575 -0.78 -18.98 -17.79
C ALA A 575 -1.51 -19.35 -19.10
N ARG A 576 -0.85 -19.26 -20.26
CA ARG A 576 -1.41 -19.63 -21.57
C ARG A 576 -1.12 -21.07 -22.01
N VAL A 577 -0.54 -21.89 -21.14
CA VAL A 577 -0.29 -23.31 -21.42
C VAL A 577 -1.21 -24.17 -20.56
N ASP A 578 -2.53 -24.01 -20.75
CA ASP A 578 -3.57 -25.03 -20.49
C ASP A 578 -4.97 -24.40 -20.65
N THR A 579 -5.41 -24.24 -21.91
CA THR A 579 -6.83 -24.21 -22.30
C THR A 579 -6.99 -24.84 -23.66
#